data_AF-A0A6M2E6M1-F1
#
_entry.id   AF-A0A6M2E6M1-F1
#
_cell.length_a   1.000
_cell.length_b   1.000
_cell.length_c   1.000
_cell.angle_alpha   90.00
_cell.angle_beta   90.00
_cell.angle_gamma   90.00
#
_symmetry.space_group_name_H-M   'P 1'
#
loop_
_entity.id
_entity.type
_entity.pdbx_description
1 polymer ?
#
loop_
_entity_poly.entity_id
_entity_poly.type
_entity_poly.pdbx_seq_one_letter_code
_entity_poly.pdbx_strand_id
1 'polypeptide(L)'
;MYFVSYYCLCPSLNMKMVILILLLKKKRYLKKEQLLFNLTEHVKCNVLQLDDKFHLQVKGIPQGSILSSLLCSLYYGHLERNVIFPVLEDLSRRHSYQDASAIGSSSRNRVVSPPHYMFLRFIDDLLFISTSEKQATGLFSQSRSRFWDYNCFMNKEKFCLSFDIEHVSGLQSNKLYIGEDIISFLQWSGILSNSCTLEVQADYARLSH
;
A
#
# COMPACT_ATOMS: atom_id res chain seq x y z
N MET A 1 22.95 56.38 13.78
CA MET A 1 24.33 56.38 14.28
C MET A 1 24.83 54.95 14.23
N TYR A 2 25.83 54.72 13.40
CA TYR A 2 26.46 53.42 13.17
C TYR A 2 27.25 52.98 14.41
N PHE A 3 27.25 51.68 14.70
CA PHE A 3 28.36 50.98 15.34
C PHE A 3 28.63 49.70 14.56
N VAL A 4 29.89 49.49 14.16
CA VAL A 4 30.41 48.32 13.46
C VAL A 4 31.54 47.71 14.31
N SER A 5 31.67 46.38 14.25
CA SER A 5 32.84 45.51 14.57
C SER A 5 32.77 44.72 15.89
N TYR A 6 33.20 43.45 16.01
CA TYR A 6 33.60 42.36 15.10
C TYR A 6 33.73 41.06 15.97
N TYR A 7 33.56 39.89 15.32
CA TYR A 7 33.94 38.50 15.71
C TYR A 7 33.38 37.83 16.99
N CYS A 8 32.60 36.75 16.80
CA CYS A 8 33.06 35.41 17.20
C CYS A 8 32.28 34.34 16.43
N LEU A 9 33.00 33.48 15.69
CA LEU A 9 32.47 32.27 15.06
C LEU A 9 32.11 31.24 16.14
N CYS A 10 30.84 30.83 16.16
CA CYS A 10 30.26 29.65 16.81
C CYS A 10 30.31 29.56 18.34
N PRO A 11 29.13 29.64 19.00
CA PRO A 11 28.82 28.76 20.10
C PRO A 11 27.55 27.95 19.77
N SER A 12 27.71 26.63 19.72
CA SER A 12 26.69 25.61 20.07
C SER A 12 25.22 26.06 19.99
N LEU A 13 24.49 25.51 19.00
CA LEU A 13 23.03 25.57 18.90
C LEU A 13 22.40 25.12 20.24
N ASN A 14 22.08 26.06 21.12
CA ASN A 14 21.29 25.81 22.31
C ASN A 14 19.83 25.61 21.89
N MET A 15 19.45 24.38 21.57
CA MET A 15 18.03 24.03 21.42
C MET A 15 17.34 24.12 22.79
N LYS A 16 16.57 25.17 23.01
CA LYS A 16 15.52 25.17 24.04
C LYS A 16 14.37 24.30 23.55
N MET A 17 14.35 23.03 23.96
CA MET A 17 13.16 22.19 23.80
C MET A 17 12.22 22.43 24.99
N VAL A 18 11.11 23.12 24.74
CA VAL A 18 10.01 23.24 25.71
C VAL A 18 8.95 22.21 25.34
N ILE A 19 8.84 21.15 26.14
CA ILE A 19 7.75 20.17 26.01
C ILE A 19 6.63 20.61 26.96
N LEU A 20 5.53 21.11 26.40
CA LEU A 20 4.30 21.37 27.14
C LEU A 20 3.37 20.15 26.98
N ILE A 21 3.16 19.40 28.07
CA ILE A 21 2.13 18.35 28.10
C ILE A 21 0.85 18.94 28.69
N LEU A 22 -0.12 19.29 27.83
CA LEU A 22 -1.48 19.58 28.28
C LEU A 22 -2.19 18.25 28.63
N LEU A 23 -2.12 17.83 29.89
CA LEU A 23 -2.88 16.68 30.39
C LEU A 23 -4.33 17.09 30.70
N LEU A 24 -5.19 17.15 29.68
CA LEU A 24 -6.63 17.31 29.91
C LEU A 24 -7.47 16.38 29.05
N LYS A 25 -7.36 15.06 29.24
CA LYS A 25 -8.49 14.12 29.05
C LYS A 25 -8.37 12.92 30.00
N LYS A 26 -9.45 12.64 30.73
CA LYS A 26 -9.65 11.39 31.46
C LYS A 26 -9.59 10.23 30.46
N LYS A 27 -8.53 9.41 30.51
CA LYS A 27 -8.41 8.22 29.67
C LYS A 27 -9.45 7.19 30.13
N ARG A 28 -10.40 6.84 29.25
CA ARG A 28 -11.29 5.70 29.47
C ARG A 28 -10.59 4.45 28.94
N TYR A 29 -10.45 3.45 29.79
CA TYR A 29 -9.97 2.13 29.40
C TYR A 29 -11.19 1.26 29.11
N LEU A 30 -11.24 0.70 27.91
CA LEU A 30 -12.22 -0.30 27.51
C LEU A 30 -11.58 -1.67 27.55
N LYS A 31 -12.31 -2.67 28.07
CA LYS A 31 -11.88 -4.06 27.98
C LYS A 31 -11.96 -4.52 26.52
N LYS A 32 -11.13 -5.49 26.15
CA LYS A 32 -11.07 -6.05 24.79
C LYS A 32 -12.42 -6.58 24.34
N GLU A 33 -13.16 -7.23 25.23
CA GLU A 33 -14.46 -7.85 24.95
C GLU A 33 -15.51 -6.78 24.60
N GLN A 34 -15.53 -5.68 25.36
CA GLN A 34 -16.42 -4.55 25.10
C GLN A 34 -16.08 -3.83 23.80
N LEU A 35 -14.78 -3.68 23.50
CA LEU A 35 -14.34 -3.13 22.23
C LEU A 35 -14.77 -4.00 21.05
N LEU A 36 -14.56 -5.32 21.15
CA LEU A 36 -14.97 -6.27 20.11
C LEU A 36 -16.48 -6.30 19.92
N PHE A 37 -17.25 -6.23 21.01
CA PHE A 37 -18.71 -6.10 20.94
C PHE A 37 -19.11 -4.84 20.16
N ASN A 38 -18.59 -3.68 20.54
CA ASN A 38 -18.91 -2.41 19.86
C ASN A 38 -18.49 -2.40 18.38
N LEU A 39 -17.33 -2.98 18.05
CA LEU A 39 -16.87 -3.11 16.67
C LEU A 39 -17.75 -4.06 15.87
N THR A 40 -18.21 -5.15 16.48
CA THR A 40 -19.11 -6.12 15.84
C THR A 40 -20.45 -5.47 15.53
N GLU A 41 -21.07 -4.81 16.52
CA GLU A 41 -22.30 -4.05 16.32
C GLU A 41 -22.14 -2.99 15.23
N HIS A 42 -21.03 -2.23 15.26
CA HIS A 42 -20.75 -1.21 14.26
C HIS A 42 -20.74 -1.76 12.83
N VAL A 43 -20.12 -2.93 12.61
CA VAL A 43 -19.97 -3.52 11.26
C VAL A 43 -21.20 -4.32 10.84
N LYS A 44 -21.89 -4.99 11.78
CA LYS A 44 -22.96 -5.95 11.49
C LYS A 44 -24.37 -5.38 11.62
N CYS A 45 -24.54 -4.35 12.44
CA CYS A 45 -25.84 -3.77 12.77
C CYS A 45 -25.98 -2.34 12.21
N ASN A 46 -25.31 -2.05 11.09
CA ASN A 46 -25.40 -0.74 10.46
C ASN A 46 -26.72 -0.58 9.68
N VAL A 47 -27.66 0.15 10.27
CA VAL A 47 -28.96 0.47 9.66
C VAL A 47 -28.89 1.84 9.00
N LEU A 48 -29.25 1.89 7.72
CA LEU A 48 -29.33 3.09 6.90
C LEU A 48 -30.81 3.46 6.73
N GLN A 49 -31.13 4.74 6.87
CA GLN A 49 -32.42 5.27 6.47
C GLN A 49 -32.27 5.96 5.11
N LEU A 50 -32.99 5.47 4.12
CA LEU A 50 -33.06 6.04 2.77
C LEU A 50 -34.54 6.32 2.50
N ASP A 51 -34.88 7.59 2.30
CA ASP A 51 -36.27 8.08 2.29
C ASP A 51 -37.01 7.61 3.55
N ASP A 52 -38.18 6.99 3.39
CA ASP A 52 -39.01 6.45 4.48
C ASP A 52 -38.74 4.95 4.76
N LYS A 53 -37.60 4.41 4.31
CA LYS A 53 -37.26 2.98 4.44
C LYS A 53 -35.96 2.76 5.20
N PHE A 54 -35.97 1.73 6.03
CA PHE A 54 -34.78 1.26 6.75
C PHE A 54 -34.15 0.06 6.03
N HIS A 55 -32.83 0.11 5.87
CA HIS A 55 -32.03 -0.90 5.21
C HIS A 55 -30.88 -1.33 6.11
N LEU A 56 -30.68 -2.63 6.28
CA LEU A 56 -29.52 -3.16 6.99
C LEU A 56 -28.38 -3.41 6.01
N GLN A 57 -27.22 -2.81 6.26
CA GLN A 57 -26.02 -3.12 5.49
C GLN A 57 -25.54 -4.54 5.83
N VAL A 58 -25.60 -5.44 4.85
CA VAL A 58 -25.18 -6.84 5.03
C VAL A 58 -23.74 -7.12 4.59
N LYS A 59 -23.15 -6.23 3.79
CA LYS A 59 -21.80 -6.39 3.23
C LYS A 59 -20.99 -5.11 3.34
N GLY A 60 -19.70 -5.28 3.65
CA GLY A 60 -18.72 -4.21 3.73
C GLY A 60 -18.69 -3.51 5.09
N ILE A 61 -17.76 -2.56 5.21
CA ILE A 61 -17.61 -1.69 6.37
C ILE A 61 -18.48 -0.43 6.14
N PRO A 62 -19.14 0.14 7.16
CA PRO A 62 -19.93 1.36 7.01
C PRO A 62 -19.10 2.54 6.49
N GLN A 63 -19.47 3.08 5.33
CA GLN A 63 -18.85 4.28 4.79
C GLN A 63 -19.25 5.51 5.61
N GLY A 64 -18.31 6.44 5.81
CA GLY A 64 -18.51 7.61 6.67
C GLY A 64 -18.20 7.37 8.15
N SER A 65 -17.98 6.11 8.55
CA SER A 65 -17.41 5.80 9.87
C SER A 65 -15.97 6.28 9.97
N ILE A 66 -15.63 6.94 11.08
CA ILE A 66 -14.24 7.29 11.42
C ILE A 66 -13.34 6.06 11.57
N LEU A 67 -13.92 4.88 11.79
CA LEU A 67 -13.19 3.62 11.93
C LEU A 67 -13.04 2.89 10.59
N SER A 68 -13.71 3.34 9.53
CA SER A 68 -13.75 2.63 8.25
C SER A 68 -12.36 2.39 7.68
N SER A 69 -11.52 3.43 7.59
CA SER A 69 -10.16 3.33 7.08
C SER A 69 -9.26 2.41 7.91
N LEU A 70 -9.43 2.42 9.24
CA LEU A 70 -8.67 1.56 10.13
C LEU A 70 -9.09 0.09 9.97
N LEU A 71 -10.40 -0.19 9.98
CA LEU A 71 -10.94 -1.53 9.78
C LEU A 71 -10.57 -2.08 8.40
N CYS A 72 -10.64 -1.24 7.37
CA CYS A 72 -10.16 -1.57 6.02
C CYS A 72 -8.68 -1.94 6.03
N SER A 73 -7.85 -1.13 6.70
CA SER A 73 -6.41 -1.39 6.83
C SER A 73 -6.10 -2.67 7.61
N LEU A 74 -6.88 -2.99 8.65
CA LEU A 74 -6.75 -4.25 9.39
C LEU A 74 -7.16 -5.45 8.54
N TYR A 75 -8.24 -5.31 7.78
CA TYR A 75 -8.74 -6.36 6.89
C TYR A 75 -7.73 -6.72 5.80
N TYR A 76 -7.25 -5.71 5.06
CA TYR A 76 -6.20 -5.92 4.06
C TYR A 76 -4.86 -6.31 4.69
N GLY A 77 -4.53 -5.81 5.89
CA GLY A 77 -3.35 -6.24 6.64
C GLY A 77 -3.35 -7.74 6.96
N HIS A 78 -4.53 -8.31 7.25
CA HIS A 78 -4.68 -9.75 7.40
C HIS A 78 -4.49 -10.49 6.08
N LEU A 79 -5.06 -9.99 4.98
CA LEU A 79 -4.84 -10.54 3.64
C LEU A 79 -3.35 -10.52 3.26
N GLU A 80 -2.67 -9.42 3.50
CA GLU A 80 -1.24 -9.24 3.22
C GLU A 80 -0.40 -10.30 3.93
N ARG A 81 -0.61 -10.44 5.24
CA ARG A 81 0.12 -11.39 6.09
C ARG A 81 -0.09 -12.84 5.70
N ASN A 82 -1.31 -13.21 5.35
CA ASN A 82 -1.69 -14.62 5.17
C ASN A 82 -1.69 -15.08 3.71
N VAL A 83 -1.72 -14.14 2.75
CA VAL A 83 -1.83 -14.46 1.32
C VAL A 83 -0.68 -13.86 0.53
N ILE A 84 -0.47 -12.54 0.61
CA ILE A 84 0.49 -11.84 -0.27
C ILE A 84 1.94 -12.16 0.12
N PHE A 85 2.33 -11.96 1.37
CA PHE A 85 3.72 -12.18 1.78
C PHE A 85 4.18 -13.63 1.64
N PRO A 86 3.36 -14.66 1.98
CA PRO A 86 3.73 -16.05 1.70
C PRO A 86 3.96 -16.34 0.21
N VAL A 87 3.15 -15.73 -0.67
CA VAL A 87 3.34 -15.85 -2.13
C VAL A 87 4.66 -15.19 -2.56
N LEU A 88 4.94 -13.99 -2.08
CA LEU A 88 6.17 -13.27 -2.42
C LEU A 88 7.43 -13.99 -1.92
N GLU A 89 7.37 -14.61 -0.74
CA GLU A 89 8.45 -15.41 -0.19
C GLU A 89 8.71 -16.66 -1.05
N ASP A 90 7.66 -17.37 -1.47
CA ASP A 90 7.79 -18.53 -2.36
C ASP A 90 8.38 -18.15 -3.73
N LEU A 91 7.93 -17.04 -4.32
CA LEU A 91 8.47 -16.51 -5.57
C LEU A 91 9.96 -16.14 -5.42
N SER A 92 10.33 -15.52 -4.30
CA SER A 92 11.71 -15.12 -4.03
C SER A 92 12.63 -16.33 -3.88
N ARG A 93 12.17 -17.39 -3.19
CA ARG A 93 12.91 -18.65 -3.06
C ARG A 93 13.15 -19.32 -4.40
N ARG A 94 12.14 -19.38 -5.27
CA ARG A 94 12.26 -19.97 -6.62
C ARG A 94 13.30 -19.26 -7.48
N HIS A 95 13.45 -17.93 -7.31
CA HIS A 95 14.50 -17.16 -7.97
C HIS A 95 15.90 -17.58 -7.50
N SER A 96 16.13 -17.70 -6.19
CA SER A 96 17.44 -18.04 -5.64
C SER A 96 17.97 -19.42 -6.08
N TYR A 97 17.08 -20.39 -6.32
CA TYR A 97 17.48 -21.72 -6.79
C TYR A 97 17.91 -21.75 -8.26
N GLN A 98 17.47 -20.80 -9.09
CA GLN A 98 17.91 -20.70 -10.49
C GLN A 98 19.35 -20.17 -10.55
N ASP A 99 19.71 -19.20 -9.72
CA ASP A 99 21.07 -18.64 -9.66
C ASP A 99 22.08 -19.58 -8.97
N ALA A 100 21.63 -20.37 -7.99
CA ALA A 100 22.48 -21.29 -7.25
C ALA A 100 22.83 -22.60 -7.99
N SER A 101 22.24 -22.87 -9.16
CA SER A 101 22.59 -24.04 -9.97
C SER A 101 23.99 -23.98 -10.62
N ALA A 102 24.70 -22.85 -10.49
CA ALA A 102 26.05 -22.65 -11.02
C ALA A 102 27.19 -22.78 -9.98
N ILE A 103 26.93 -22.89 -8.67
CA ILE A 103 28.01 -22.94 -7.65
C ILE A 103 27.70 -23.99 -6.58
N GLY A 104 28.58 -24.99 -6.49
CA GLY A 104 28.48 -26.12 -5.58
C GLY A 104 28.61 -25.76 -4.09
N SER A 105 27.67 -26.29 -3.31
CA SER A 105 27.70 -26.72 -1.91
C SER A 105 28.39 -25.87 -0.80
N SER A 106 27.57 -25.65 0.24
CA SER A 106 27.87 -25.66 1.69
C SER A 106 28.07 -24.31 2.41
N SER A 107 27.02 -23.85 3.10
CA SER A 107 27.08 -23.31 4.47
C SER A 107 25.66 -22.97 4.97
N ARG A 108 25.30 -23.46 6.16
CA ARG A 108 23.99 -23.29 6.81
C ARG A 108 23.86 -21.92 7.50
N ASN A 109 23.90 -20.85 6.72
CA ASN A 109 23.33 -19.58 7.13
C ASN A 109 22.61 -19.02 5.90
N ARG A 110 21.29 -19.21 5.84
CA ARG A 110 20.44 -18.54 4.85
C ARG A 110 20.46 -17.06 5.20
N VAL A 111 21.47 -16.35 4.72
CA VAL A 111 21.41 -14.91 4.59
C VAL A 111 20.24 -14.67 3.64
N VAL A 112 19.10 -14.31 4.20
CA VAL A 112 17.94 -13.90 3.42
C VAL A 112 18.38 -12.63 2.72
N SER A 113 18.71 -12.73 1.44
CA SER A 113 18.96 -11.57 0.61
C SER A 113 17.75 -10.64 0.71
N PRO A 114 17.96 -9.32 0.84
CA PRO A 114 16.86 -8.38 0.95
C PRO A 114 15.92 -8.55 -0.25
N PRO A 115 14.60 -8.40 -0.04
CA PRO A 115 13.64 -8.56 -1.11
C PRO A 115 13.97 -7.60 -2.26
N HIS A 116 14.08 -8.13 -3.47
CA HIS A 116 14.29 -7.35 -4.70
C HIS A 116 12.98 -6.71 -5.21
N TYR A 117 12.10 -6.34 -4.27
CA TYR A 117 10.81 -5.74 -4.57
C TYR A 117 10.41 -4.73 -3.48
N MET A 118 9.55 -3.80 -3.87
CA MET A 118 8.85 -2.87 -2.99
C MET A 118 7.35 -3.11 -3.14
N PHE A 119 6.66 -3.23 -2.00
CA PHE A 119 5.22 -3.39 -1.95
C PHE A 119 4.63 -2.30 -1.06
N LEU A 120 3.71 -1.53 -1.61
CA LEU A 120 3.08 -0.38 -0.99
C LEU A 120 1.57 -0.56 -1.05
N ARG A 121 0.88 -0.23 0.05
CA ARG A 121 -0.58 -0.17 0.11
C ARG A 121 -1.03 1.16 0.69
N PHE A 122 -2.01 1.76 0.03
CA PHE A 122 -2.77 2.87 0.55
C PHE A 122 -4.26 2.50 0.56
N ILE A 123 -4.77 2.14 1.74
CA ILE A 123 -6.14 1.61 1.93
C ILE A 123 -6.40 0.40 1.03
N ASP A 124 -7.09 0.57 -0.10
CA ASP A 124 -7.45 -0.44 -1.10
C ASP A 124 -6.57 -0.40 -2.36
N ASP A 125 -5.77 0.65 -2.54
CA ASP A 125 -4.83 0.79 -3.65
C ASP A 125 -3.50 0.11 -3.35
N LEU A 126 -3.05 -0.76 -4.26
CA LEU A 126 -1.80 -1.53 -4.15
C LEU A 126 -0.82 -1.10 -5.24
N LEU A 127 0.46 -0.95 -4.87
CA LEU A 127 1.56 -0.72 -5.78
C LEU A 127 2.67 -1.73 -5.50
N PHE A 128 3.06 -2.49 -6.52
CA PHE A 128 4.13 -3.47 -6.47
C PHE A 128 5.18 -3.12 -7.51
N ILE A 129 6.43 -2.97 -7.06
CA ILE A 129 7.58 -2.65 -7.89
C ILE A 129 8.59 -3.77 -7.70
N SER A 130 9.05 -4.38 -8.79
CA SER A 130 10.06 -5.44 -8.76
C SER A 130 10.98 -5.29 -9.97
N THR A 131 12.23 -5.72 -9.83
CA THR A 131 13.17 -5.85 -10.96
C THR A 131 12.98 -7.16 -11.72
N SER A 132 12.07 -8.03 -11.29
CA SER A 132 11.76 -9.32 -11.93
C SER A 132 10.33 -9.35 -12.45
N GLU A 133 10.20 -9.41 -13.77
CA GLU A 133 8.92 -9.60 -14.46
C GLU A 133 8.21 -10.89 -14.01
N LYS A 134 8.98 -11.95 -13.74
CA LYS A 134 8.45 -13.24 -13.23
C LYS A 134 7.81 -13.07 -11.85
N GLN A 135 8.38 -12.24 -10.97
CA GLN A 135 7.79 -11.96 -9.67
C GLN A 135 6.47 -11.19 -9.81
N ALA A 136 6.46 -10.14 -10.64
CA ALA A 136 5.27 -9.32 -10.87
C ALA A 136 4.13 -10.14 -11.51
N THR A 137 4.44 -10.96 -12.52
CA THR A 137 3.48 -11.88 -13.16
C THR A 137 3.00 -12.97 -12.19
N GLY A 138 3.91 -13.50 -11.37
CA GLY A 138 3.60 -14.47 -10.33
C GLY A 138 2.60 -13.90 -9.31
N LEU A 139 2.85 -12.69 -8.81
CA LEU A 139 1.94 -12.02 -7.88
C LEU A 139 0.57 -11.74 -8.54
N PHE A 140 0.56 -11.26 -9.78
CA PHE A 140 -0.66 -11.00 -10.53
C PHE A 140 -1.51 -12.26 -10.70
N SER A 141 -0.92 -13.37 -11.13
CA SER A 141 -1.67 -14.63 -11.31
C SER A 141 -2.25 -15.16 -9.99
N GLN A 142 -1.51 -15.05 -8.89
CA GLN A 142 -2.00 -15.45 -7.56
C GLN A 142 -3.11 -14.52 -7.05
N SER A 143 -3.02 -13.20 -7.30
CA SER A 143 -4.04 -12.23 -6.91
C SER A 143 -5.41 -12.55 -7.50
N ARG A 144 -5.45 -13.05 -8.74
CA ARG A 144 -6.70 -13.43 -9.43
C ARG A 144 -7.40 -14.63 -8.82
N SER A 145 -6.67 -15.53 -8.16
CA SER A 145 -7.23 -16.75 -7.57
C SER A 145 -7.44 -16.64 -6.07
N ARG A 146 -6.46 -16.11 -5.32
CA ARG A 146 -6.42 -16.18 -3.85
C ARG A 146 -7.10 -15.00 -3.15
N PHE A 147 -7.31 -13.88 -3.84
CA PHE A 147 -7.96 -12.72 -3.23
C PHE A 147 -9.48 -12.88 -3.16
N TRP A 148 -10.03 -13.78 -3.98
CA TRP A 148 -11.46 -14.10 -3.98
C TRP A 148 -11.94 -14.69 -2.66
N ASP A 149 -11.09 -15.47 -1.96
CA ASP A 149 -11.41 -16.02 -0.63
C ASP A 149 -11.62 -14.90 0.41
N TYR A 150 -11.05 -13.71 0.16
CA TYR A 150 -11.23 -12.50 0.96
C TYR A 150 -12.32 -11.57 0.40
N ASN A 151 -13.16 -12.03 -0.54
CA ASN A 151 -14.10 -11.17 -1.26
C ASN A 151 -13.44 -9.91 -1.86
N CYS A 152 -12.14 -9.97 -2.14
CA CYS A 152 -11.37 -8.89 -2.71
C CYS A 152 -11.28 -9.10 -4.22
N PHE A 153 -11.86 -8.16 -4.97
CA PHE A 153 -11.90 -8.23 -6.43
C PHE A 153 -11.03 -7.13 -7.02
N MET A 154 -10.15 -7.52 -7.94
CA MET A 154 -9.30 -6.58 -8.66
C MET A 154 -10.14 -5.85 -9.71
N ASN A 155 -10.15 -4.52 -9.66
CA ASN A 155 -10.80 -3.70 -10.66
C ASN A 155 -9.96 -3.72 -11.95
N LYS A 156 -10.45 -4.42 -12.98
CA LYS A 156 -9.76 -4.60 -14.26
C LYS A 156 -9.51 -3.29 -15.01
N GLU A 157 -10.36 -2.29 -14.81
CA GLU A 157 -10.23 -0.97 -15.45
C GLU A 157 -9.20 -0.08 -14.74
N LYS A 158 -8.94 -0.34 -13.46
CA LYS A 158 -7.96 0.42 -12.67
C LYS A 158 -6.58 -0.21 -12.63
N PHE A 159 -6.51 -1.53 -12.78
CA PHE A 159 -5.26 -2.27 -12.75
C PHE A 159 -4.37 -1.91 -13.94
N CYS A 160 -3.07 -1.74 -13.68
CA CYS A 160 -2.09 -1.34 -14.68
C CYS A 160 -0.78 -2.10 -14.49
N LEU A 161 -0.07 -2.36 -15.60
CA LEU A 161 1.25 -3.00 -15.64
C LEU A 161 2.15 -2.19 -16.57
N SER A 162 3.45 -2.15 -16.26
CA SER A 162 4.47 -1.53 -17.12
C SER A 162 5.03 -2.48 -18.18
N PHE A 163 4.50 -3.70 -18.29
CA PHE A 163 4.98 -4.72 -19.23
C PHE A 163 3.81 -5.57 -19.72
N ASP A 164 3.98 -6.16 -20.90
CA ASP A 164 3.00 -7.06 -21.49
C ASP A 164 3.07 -8.44 -20.84
N ILE A 165 1.93 -8.94 -20.36
CA ILE A 165 1.80 -10.33 -19.93
C ILE A 165 1.14 -11.10 -21.07
N GLU A 166 1.88 -12.02 -21.70
CA GLU A 166 1.47 -12.83 -22.86
C GLU A 166 0.11 -13.54 -22.70
N HIS A 167 -0.37 -13.74 -21.47
CA HIS A 167 -1.64 -14.39 -21.14
C HIS A 167 -2.80 -13.45 -20.74
N VAL A 168 -2.65 -12.13 -20.88
CA VAL A 168 -3.68 -11.14 -20.51
C VAL A 168 -4.24 -10.45 -21.76
N SER A 169 -4.71 -11.25 -22.71
CA SER A 169 -5.50 -10.77 -23.85
C SER A 169 -6.80 -10.12 -23.34
N GLY A 170 -6.82 -8.78 -23.22
CA GLY A 170 -8.03 -8.01 -22.88
C GLY A 170 -7.89 -6.99 -21.74
N LEU A 171 -6.76 -6.92 -21.01
CA LEU A 171 -6.41 -5.69 -20.30
C LEU A 171 -5.59 -4.83 -21.25
N GLN A 172 -6.25 -3.97 -22.03
CA GLN A 172 -5.52 -2.85 -22.60
C GLN A 172 -4.99 -2.02 -21.43
N SER A 173 -3.69 -1.76 -21.43
CA SER A 173 -3.04 -0.85 -20.48
C SER A 173 -3.47 0.59 -20.78
N ASN A 174 -4.76 0.88 -20.57
CA ASN A 174 -5.43 2.14 -20.93
C ASN A 174 -5.00 3.34 -20.06
N LYS A 175 -3.88 3.22 -19.34
CA LYS A 175 -3.39 4.22 -18.38
C LYS A 175 -1.90 4.50 -18.44
N LEU A 176 -1.18 3.87 -19.38
CA LEU A 176 0.17 4.33 -19.69
C LEU A 176 -0.01 5.65 -20.44
N TYR A 177 0.21 6.77 -19.74
CA TYR A 177 0.47 8.02 -20.44
C TYR A 177 1.76 7.82 -21.21
N ILE A 178 1.65 7.66 -22.52
CA ILE A 178 2.79 7.58 -23.43
C ILE A 178 3.14 9.03 -23.76
N GLY A 179 4.20 9.54 -23.14
CA GLY A 179 4.83 10.77 -23.64
C GLY A 179 5.37 10.55 -25.06
N GLU A 180 5.68 11.62 -25.78
CA GLU A 180 6.22 11.58 -27.16
C GLU A 180 7.44 10.64 -27.31
N ASP A 181 8.12 10.31 -26.21
CA ASP A 181 9.32 9.47 -26.13
C ASP A 181 9.09 7.98 -25.79
N ILE A 182 7.87 7.42 -25.89
CA ILE A 182 7.57 6.01 -25.51
C ILE A 182 7.79 5.76 -24.00
N ILE A 183 7.74 6.82 -23.19
CA ILE A 183 7.90 6.73 -21.75
C ILE A 183 6.52 6.56 -21.12
N SER A 184 6.34 5.50 -20.33
CA SER A 184 5.06 5.16 -19.73
C SER A 184 5.00 5.52 -18.24
N PHE A 185 4.05 6.39 -17.88
CA PHE A 185 3.75 6.71 -16.48
C PHE A 185 2.62 5.82 -15.94
N LEU A 186 2.83 5.26 -14.75
CA LEU A 186 1.84 4.53 -13.97
C LEU A 186 1.16 5.45 -12.96
N GLN A 187 -0.17 5.44 -12.94
CA GLN A 187 -0.96 6.18 -11.96
C GLN A 187 -1.22 5.34 -10.70
N TRP A 188 -0.94 5.88 -9.52
CA TRP A 188 -1.29 5.29 -8.22
C TRP A 188 -1.64 6.39 -7.21
N SER A 189 -2.81 6.33 -6.56
CA SER A 189 -3.18 7.24 -5.44
C SER A 189 -2.93 8.75 -5.66
N GLY A 190 -3.11 9.25 -6.89
CA GLY A 190 -2.88 10.67 -7.23
C GLY A 190 -1.45 11.04 -7.60
N ILE A 191 -0.56 10.07 -7.75
CA ILE A 191 0.79 10.24 -8.29
C ILE A 191 0.96 9.50 -9.62
N LEU A 192 1.84 10.02 -10.47
CA LEU A 192 2.36 9.40 -11.67
C LEU A 192 3.79 8.94 -11.38
N SER A 193 4.12 7.70 -11.75
CA SER A 193 5.46 7.14 -11.61
C SER A 193 5.97 6.61 -12.95
N ASN A 194 7.15 7.06 -13.36
CA ASN A 194 7.83 6.59 -14.55
C ASN A 194 8.42 5.19 -14.30
N SER A 195 8.04 4.20 -15.09
CA SER A 195 8.49 2.81 -14.89
C SER A 195 9.97 2.56 -15.21
N CYS A 196 10.63 3.46 -15.94
CA CYS A 196 12.05 3.34 -16.32
C CYS A 196 12.96 4.17 -15.42
N THR A 197 12.58 5.42 -15.14
CA THR A 197 13.41 6.36 -14.36
C THR A 197 13.06 6.38 -12.87
N LEU A 198 11.90 5.84 -12.48
CA LEU A 198 11.29 5.96 -11.14
C LEU A 198 11.03 7.41 -10.71
N GLU A 199 11.02 8.36 -11.65
CA GLU A 199 10.56 9.72 -11.37
C GLU A 199 9.10 9.70 -10.91
N VAL A 200 8.78 10.51 -9.90
CA VAL A 200 7.44 10.63 -9.32
C VAL A 200 6.96 12.06 -9.48
N GLN A 201 5.74 12.20 -10.01
CA GLN A 201 5.09 13.48 -10.23
C GLN A 201 3.66 13.44 -9.69
N ALA A 202 3.08 14.60 -9.38
CA ALA A 202 1.68 14.68 -9.00
C ALA A 202 0.78 14.51 -10.23
N ASP A 203 -0.29 13.73 -10.11
CA ASP A 203 -1.29 13.58 -11.16
C ASP A 203 -2.34 14.69 -11.07
N TYR A 204 -2.22 15.69 -11.94
CA TYR A 204 -3.17 16.79 -12.05
C TYR A 204 -4.30 16.56 -13.05
N ALA A 205 -4.33 15.42 -13.77
CA ALA A 205 -5.34 15.16 -14.80
C ALA A 205 -6.78 15.11 -14.26
N ARG A 206 -6.94 14.95 -12.94
CA ARG A 206 -8.25 14.95 -12.26
C ARG A 206 -8.67 16.33 -11.72
N LEU A 207 -7.78 17.32 -11.76
CA LEU A 207 -8.07 18.69 -11.31
C LEU A 207 -8.47 19.63 -12.45
N SER A 208 -8.35 19.19 -13.70
CA SER A 208 -8.84 19.94 -14.87
C SER A 208 -10.34 19.68 -15.07
N HIS A 209 -11.16 20.31 -14.23
CA HIS A 209 -12.60 20.46 -14.42
C HIS A 209 -13.01 21.93 -14.26
#